data_AF-A0A3D8K4K6-F1
#
_entry.id   AF-A0A3D8K4K6-F1
#
_cell.length_a   1.000
_cell.length_b   1.000
_cell.length_c   1.000
_cell.angle_alpha   90.00
_cell.angle_beta   90.00
_cell.angle_gamma   90.00
#
_symmetry.space_group_name_H-M   'P 1'
#
loop_
_entity.id
_entity.type
_entity.pdbx_description
1 polymer ?
#
loop_
_entity_poly.entity_id
_entity_poly.type
_entity_poly.pdbx_seq_one_letter_code
_entity_poly.pdbx_strand_id
1 'polypeptide(L)' 'MDVLDLAQHCGMQVTLDARIGREEYRSVYGSIEALQRFADALLVSIAAAAPAQMGPATAKKSFA' A
#
# COMPACT_ATOMS: atom_id res chain seq x y z
N MET A 1 -6.20 4.35 1.65
CA MET A 1 -4.75 4.44 1.87
C MET A 1 -4.22 5.51 0.95
N ASP A 2 -3.66 6.59 1.48
CA ASP A 2 -2.86 7.53 0.67
C ASP A 2 -1.40 7.05 0.69
N VAL A 3 -0.85 6.82 -0.50
CA VAL A 3 0.51 6.31 -0.68
C VAL A 3 1.58 7.33 -0.22
N LEU A 4 1.29 8.63 -0.32
CA LEU A 4 2.22 9.69 0.07
C LEU A 4 2.25 9.89 1.57
N ASP A 5 1.11 9.72 2.25
CA ASP A 5 1.07 9.71 3.71
C ASP A 5 1.85 8.50 4.24
N LEU A 6 1.68 7.32 3.63
CA LEU A 6 2.43 6.12 4.01
C LEU A 6 3.94 6.31 3.84
N ALA A 7 4.36 6.89 2.71
CA ALA A 7 5.77 7.22 2.46
C ALA A 7 6.35 8.13 3.55
N GLN A 8 5.61 9.19 3.94
CA GLN A 8 6.04 10.10 5.00
C GLN A 8 6.19 9.40 6.36
N HIS A 9 5.25 8.53 6.74
CA HIS A 9 5.33 7.76 7.99
C HIS A 9 6.52 6.79 8.01
N CYS A 10 6.95 6.29 6.85
CA CYS A 10 8.12 5.42 6.72
C CYS A 10 9.45 6.20 6.70
N GLY A 11 9.42 7.53 6.80
CA GLY A 11 10.61 8.39 6.80
C GLY A 11 11.06 8.80 5.40
N MET A 12 10.20 8.70 4.39
CA MET A 12 10.47 9.22 3.06
C MET A 12 10.09 10.71 2.97
N GLN A 13 10.90 11.50 2.28
CA GLN A 13 10.60 12.88 1.94
C GLN A 13 9.77 12.92 0.66
N VAL A 14 8.62 13.61 0.70
CA VAL A 14 7.76 13.86 -0.47
C VAL A 14 7.88 15.32 -0.87
N THR A 15 8.28 15.58 -2.13
CA THR A 15 8.43 16.93 -2.68
C THR A 15 7.46 17.12 -3.84
N LEU A 16 6.77 18.26 -3.90
CA LEU A 16 5.99 18.67 -5.07
C LEU A 16 6.89 19.41 -6.05
N ASP A 17 7.17 18.80 -7.19
CA ASP A 17 8.09 19.33 -8.20
C ASP A 17 7.37 20.27 -9.16
N ALA A 18 6.14 19.92 -9.56
CA ALA A 18 5.33 20.73 -10.44
C ALA A 18 3.84 20.49 -10.24
N ARG A 19 3.04 21.48 -10.64
CA ARG A 19 1.60 21.35 -10.78
C ARG A 19 1.17 21.90 -12.13
N ILE A 20 0.66 21.04 -12.99
CA ILE A 20 0.19 21.40 -14.33
C ILE A 20 -1.33 21.18 -14.35
N GLY A 21 -2.07 22.29 -14.31
CA GLY A 21 -3.53 22.25 -14.17
C GLY A 21 -3.96 21.58 -12.85
N ARG A 22 -4.57 20.39 -12.95
CA ARG A 22 -5.02 19.59 -11.81
C ARG A 22 -4.06 18.44 -11.45
N GLU A 23 -3.07 18.19 -12.29
CA GLU A 23 -2.07 17.15 -12.02
C GLU A 23 -0.93 17.69 -11.18
N GLU A 24 -0.52 16.91 -10.19
CA GLU A 24 0.62 17.18 -9.32
C GLU A 24 1.70 16.14 -9.56
N TYR A 25 2.91 16.62 -9.81
CA TYR A 25 4.10 15.81 -10.04
C TYR A 25 4.94 15.86 -8.77
N ARG A 26 5.13 14.70 -8.16
CA ARG A 26 5.80 14.59 -6.85
C ARG A 26 6.92 13.57 -6.92
N SER A 27 8.06 13.93 -6.34
CA SER A 27 9.18 13.03 -6.14
C SER A 27 9.26 12.58 -4.69
N VAL A 28 9.67 11.33 -4.50
CA VAL A 28 9.81 10.70 -3.18
C VAL A 28 11.25 10.24 -3.00
N TYR A 29 11.90 10.70 -1.93
CA TYR A 29 13.32 10.45 -1.64
C TYR A 29 13.48 9.88 -0.24
N GLY A 30 14.53 9.10 -0.01
CA GLY A 30 14.84 8.53 1.30
C GLY A 30 16.03 7.58 1.26
N SER A 31 16.40 7.05 2.41
CA SER A 31 17.38 5.96 2.47
C SER A 31 16.78 4.66 1.91
N ILE A 32 17.63 3.72 1.52
CA ILE A 32 17.19 2.38 1.11
C ILE A 32 16.42 1.68 2.24
N GLU A 33 16.80 1.90 3.49
CA GLU A 33 16.10 1.35 4.65
C GLU A 33 14.67 1.92 4.78
N ALA A 34 14.49 3.23 4.56
CA ALA A 34 13.16 3.85 4.56
C ALA A 34 12.30 3.30 3.40
N LEU A 35 12.90 3.07 2.24
CA LEU A 35 12.22 2.45 1.09
C LEU A 35 11.78 1.01 1.41
N GLN A 36 12.61 0.21 2.09
CA GLN A 36 12.25 -1.14 2.53
C GLN A 36 11.06 -1.11 3.50
N ARG A 37 11.09 -0.25 4.53
CA ARG A 37 9.97 -0.09 5.47
C ARG A 37 8.68 0.32 4.77
N PHE A 38 8.78 1.21 3.78
CA PHE A 38 7.64 1.62 2.97
C PHE A 38 7.05 0.46 2.17
N ALA A 39 7.89 -0.37 1.53
CA ALA A 39 7.45 -1.54 0.80
C ALA A 39 6.73 -2.54 1.72
N ASP A 40 7.27 -2.81 2.90
CA ASP A 40 6.65 -3.69 3.89
C ASP A 40 5.29 -3.16 4.35
N ALA A 41 5.23 -1.87 4.69
CA ALA A 41 3.99 -1.22 5.14
C ALA A 41 2.92 -1.19 4.04
N LEU A 42 3.32 -1.03 2.78
CA LEU A 42 2.43 -1.07 1.63
C LEU A 42 1.80 -2.46 1.46
N LEU A 43 2.62 -3.52 1.56
CA LEU A 43 2.13 -4.91 1.48
C LEU A 43 1.14 -5.22 2.60
N VAL A 44 1.43 -4.82 3.84
CA VAL A 44 0.51 -4.98 4.97
C VAL A 44 -0.79 -4.22 4.74
N SER A 45 -0.72 -2.98 4.24
CA SER A 45 -1.91 -2.18 3.96
C SER A 45 -2.78 -2.80 2.85
N ILE A 46 -2.17 -3.37 1.82
CA ILE A 46 -2.89 -4.07 0.74
C ILE A 46 -3.56 -5.34 1.28
N ALA A 47 -2.84 -6.12 2.09
CA ALA A 47 -3.38 -7.33 2.71
C ALA A 47 -4.53 -7.03 3.67
N ALA A 48 -4.47 -5.93 4.43
CA ALA A 48 -5.54 -5.47 5.30
C ALA A 48 -6.76 -4.92 4.55
N ALA A 49 -6.54 -4.39 3.33
CA ALA A 49 -7.61 -3.87 2.47
C ALA A 49 -8.28 -4.94 1.60
N ALA A 50 -7.68 -6.13 1.46
CA ALA A 50 -8.33 -7.26 0.82
C ALA A 50 -9.50 -7.72 1.70
N PRO A 51 -10.76 -7.63 1.23
CA PRO A 51 -11.84 -8.27 1.95
C PRO A 51 -11.58 -9.78 1.93
N ALA A 52 -12.00 -10.45 2.99
CA ALA A 52 -12.12 -11.90 3.05
C ALA A 52 -13.06 -12.41 1.92
N GLN A 53 -12.56 -12.45 0.69
CA GLN A 53 -13.16 -13.15 -0.44
C GLN A 53 -12.53 -14.55 -0.50
N MET A 54 -12.55 -15.23 0.64
CA MET A 54 -12.46 -16.68 0.70
C MET A 54 -13.71 -17.12 1.45
N GLY A 55 -14.83 -17.25 0.71
CA GLY A 55 -15.99 -17.95 1.22
C GLY A 55 -15.58 -19.35 1.68
N PRO A 56 -16.25 -19.94 2.68
CA PRO A 56 -15.90 -21.28 3.13
C PRO A 56 -16.09 -22.24 1.95
N ALA A 57 -14.99 -22.81 1.45
CA ALA A 57 -15.05 -24.04 0.68
C ALA A 57 -15.60 -25.11 1.64
N THR A 58 -16.92 -25.16 1.70
CA THR A 58 -17.70 -26.02 2.57
C THR A 58 -17.33 -27.46 2.22
N ALA A 59 -16.64 -28.12 3.14
CA ALA A 59 -16.60 -29.57 3.19
C ALA A 59 -18.04 -30.07 3.30
N LYS A 60 -18.57 -30.67 2.23
CA LYS A 60 -19.67 -31.63 2.35
C LYS A 60 -19.08 -33.03 2.29
N LYS A 61 -18.98 -33.65 3.46
CA LYS A 61 -18.92 -35.12 3.59
C LYS A 61 -20.17 -35.71 2.94
N SER A 62 -19.94 -36.75 2.14
CA SER A 62 -20.74 -37.98 1.91
C SER A 62 -22.26 -37.90 1.95
N PHE A 63 -22.94 -38.39 0.91
CA PHE A 63 -24.02 -39.40 1.03
C PHE A 63 -24.46 -39.92 -0.36
N ALA A 64 -24.74 -41.23 -0.39
CA ALA A 64 -25.26 -42.10 -1.46
C ALA A 64 -24.26 -42.58 -2.54
#